data_AF-A0A3S9SJB6-F1
#
_entry.id   AF-A0A3S9SJB6-F1
#
_cell.length_a   1.000
_cell.length_b   1.000
_cell.length_c   1.000
_cell.angle_alpha   90.00
_cell.angle_beta   90.00
_cell.angle_gamma   90.00
#
_symmetry.space_group_name_H-M   'P 1'
#
loop_
_entity.id
_entity.type
_entity.pdbx_description
1 polymer ?
#
loop_
_entity_poly.entity_id
_entity_poly.type
_entity_poly.pdbx_seq_one_letter_code
_entity_poly.pdbx_strand_id
1 'polypeptide(L)'
;MKKIILPALLAFGCLTAAQFAAANPQEHYCYAMYGNGACVDNSGGGYDSEPAPYRVIELYDFSALAAAPNRVFAVSNGHTAREARQAALNRCREKGGRNCRAMVTRNGCLSVATGKDARGDTFYFFGTAKHRSDAGEDALNQCKTGRYKECRISDERETDICAAYPH
;
A
#
# COMPACT_ATOMS: atom_id res chain seq x y z
N MET A 1 -20.52 3.43 -64.24
CA MET A 1 -21.74 2.70 -64.67
C MET A 1 -21.69 1.36 -63.94
N LYS A 2 -22.59 0.95 -63.03
CA LYS A 2 -24.04 0.74 -63.17
C LYS A 2 -24.63 0.54 -61.75
N LYS A 3 -25.96 0.68 -61.66
CA LYS A 3 -26.78 0.99 -60.47
C LYS A 3 -27.21 -0.22 -59.62
N ILE A 4 -27.33 0.01 -58.30
CA ILE A 4 -28.44 -0.27 -57.36
C ILE A 4 -29.08 -1.67 -57.33
N ILE A 5 -29.14 -2.33 -56.14
CA ILE A 5 -30.35 -2.89 -55.47
C ILE A 5 -30.14 -2.94 -53.92
N LEU A 6 -31.09 -2.41 -53.14
CA LEU A 6 -31.32 -2.56 -51.67
C LEU A 6 -32.62 -3.42 -51.49
N PRO A 7 -33.07 -3.92 -50.32
CA PRO A 7 -32.45 -4.19 -49.00
C PRO A 7 -32.78 -5.62 -48.46
N ALA A 8 -32.17 -6.05 -47.34
CA ALA A 8 -32.79 -7.06 -46.47
C ALA A 8 -32.33 -6.87 -45.01
N LEU A 9 -33.33 -6.79 -44.13
CA LEU A 9 -33.24 -6.62 -42.69
C LEU A 9 -32.37 -7.69 -42.02
N LEU A 10 -31.56 -7.28 -41.03
CA LEU A 10 -31.31 -8.10 -39.84
C LEU A 10 -31.11 -7.17 -38.64
N ALA A 11 -32.11 -7.21 -37.75
CA ALA A 11 -32.08 -6.62 -36.43
C ALA A 11 -31.05 -7.37 -35.56
N PHE A 12 -30.14 -6.64 -34.92
CA PHE A 12 -29.41 -7.13 -33.76
C PHE A 12 -29.23 -6.01 -32.76
N GLY A 13 -29.97 -6.14 -31.64
CA GLY A 13 -29.55 -5.81 -30.29
C GLY A 13 -29.18 -4.36 -29.98
N CYS A 14 -30.04 -3.69 -29.20
CA CYS A 14 -29.69 -2.54 -28.39
C CYS A 14 -28.33 -2.73 -27.68
N LEU A 15 -27.32 -1.95 -28.08
CA LEU A 15 -26.31 -1.49 -27.13
C LEU A 15 -26.88 -0.25 -26.45
N THR A 16 -27.32 -0.42 -25.20
CA THR A 16 -27.67 0.72 -24.36
C THR A 16 -26.39 1.46 -23.96
N ALA A 17 -26.40 2.76 -24.25
CA ALA A 17 -25.46 3.72 -23.74
C ALA A 17 -25.53 3.77 -22.21
N ALA A 18 -24.37 4.05 -21.62
CA ALA A 18 -24.12 4.30 -20.22
C ALA A 18 -25.17 5.19 -19.54
N GLN A 19 -25.55 4.82 -18.32
CA GLN A 19 -25.86 5.79 -17.27
C GLN A 19 -25.17 5.36 -15.99
N PHE A 20 -24.16 6.14 -15.62
CA PHE A 20 -23.56 6.20 -14.30
C PHE A 20 -24.61 6.56 -13.25
N ALA A 21 -24.66 5.84 -12.13
CA ALA A 21 -25.23 6.37 -10.88
C ALA A 21 -24.59 5.67 -9.66
N ALA A 22 -23.69 6.42 -9.01
CA ALA A 22 -23.27 6.37 -7.61
C ALA A 22 -22.83 5.02 -7.00
N ALA A 23 -21.51 4.82 -6.94
CA ALA A 23 -20.89 4.09 -5.84
C ALA A 23 -21.16 4.87 -4.54
N ASN A 24 -21.85 4.26 -3.58
CA ASN A 24 -21.99 4.77 -2.22
C ASN A 24 -21.21 3.84 -1.27
N PRO A 25 -20.00 4.21 -0.80
CA PRO A 25 -19.38 3.49 0.30
C PRO A 25 -19.92 4.08 1.60
N GLN A 26 -20.92 3.43 2.20
CA GLN A 26 -21.10 3.60 3.65
C GLN A 26 -19.92 2.92 4.31
N GLU A 27 -18.95 3.71 4.76
CA GLU A 27 -17.85 3.24 5.61
C GLU A 27 -18.44 2.82 6.96
N HIS A 28 -18.68 1.52 7.13
CA HIS A 28 -19.04 0.94 8.41
C HIS A 28 -17.75 0.72 9.22
N TYR A 29 -17.51 1.59 10.20
CA TYR A 29 -16.39 1.46 11.15
C TYR A 29 -16.85 0.66 12.38
N CYS A 30 -16.34 -0.56 12.57
CA CYS A 30 -16.47 -1.29 13.83
C CYS A 30 -15.18 -1.17 14.65
N TYR A 31 -15.27 -0.67 15.89
CA TYR A 31 -14.15 -0.61 16.84
C TYR A 31 -14.25 -1.76 17.84
N ALA A 32 -13.20 -2.58 17.94
CA ALA A 32 -13.07 -3.57 19.02
C ALA A 32 -12.25 -2.97 20.17
N MET A 33 -12.93 -2.47 21.20
CA MET A 33 -12.29 -2.16 22.47
C MET A 33 -12.27 -3.45 23.31
N TYR A 34 -11.07 -3.93 23.66
CA TYR A 34 -10.83 -4.97 24.67
C TYR A 34 -11.67 -6.25 24.55
N GLY A 35 -11.49 -6.99 23.45
CA GLY A 35 -11.87 -8.40 23.36
C GLY A 35 -13.35 -8.71 23.13
N ASN A 36 -14.22 -7.69 23.06
CA ASN A 36 -15.60 -7.83 22.58
C ASN A 36 -15.97 -6.61 21.74
N GLY A 37 -15.70 -6.67 20.43
CA GLY A 37 -16.18 -5.66 19.50
C GLY A 37 -17.65 -5.91 19.16
N ALA A 38 -18.54 -5.00 19.57
CA ALA A 38 -19.91 -4.97 19.08
C ALA A 38 -20.01 -3.95 17.93
N CYS A 39 -20.45 -4.40 16.76
CA CYS A 39 -20.93 -3.49 15.72
C CYS A 39 -22.36 -3.10 16.08
N VAL A 40 -22.65 -1.81 16.20
CA VAL A 40 -24.03 -1.30 16.29
C VAL A 40 -24.42 -0.72 14.94
N ASP A 41 -25.23 -1.47 14.22
CA ASP A 41 -26.01 -1.03 13.08
C ASP A 41 -27.21 -0.20 13.59
N ASN A 42 -27.29 1.07 13.22
CA ASN A 42 -28.50 1.87 13.43
C ASN A 42 -29.55 1.49 12.37
N SER A 43 -30.03 0.24 12.36
CA SER A 43 -31.14 -0.21 11.52
C SER A 43 -31.59 -1.59 12.00
N GLY A 44 -32.65 -1.62 12.82
CA GLY A 44 -33.25 -2.87 13.27
C GLY A 44 -33.69 -3.75 12.09
N GLY A 45 -33.27 -5.01 12.09
CA GLY A 45 -33.73 -6.02 11.15
C GLY A 45 -32.82 -7.24 11.13
N GLY A 46 -33.16 -8.26 11.92
CA GLY A 46 -32.44 -9.53 11.94
C GLY A 46 -32.61 -10.30 10.63
N TYR A 47 -31.47 -10.69 10.03
CA TYR A 47 -31.36 -11.80 9.09
C TYR A 47 -29.99 -12.45 9.28
N ASP A 48 -29.98 -13.78 9.41
CA ASP A 48 -28.80 -14.63 9.52
C ASP A 48 -27.85 -14.40 8.33
N SER A 49 -26.91 -13.48 8.50
CA SER A 49 -25.83 -13.25 7.56
C SER A 49 -24.60 -13.96 8.13
N GLU A 50 -24.09 -14.97 7.43
CA GLU A 50 -22.77 -15.55 7.73
C GLU A 50 -21.77 -14.37 7.83
N PRO A 51 -21.06 -14.22 8.95
CA PRO A 51 -20.25 -13.03 9.17
C PRO A 51 -19.24 -12.91 8.05
N ALA A 52 -19.26 -11.76 7.36
CA ALA A 52 -18.28 -11.44 6.33
C ALA A 52 -16.88 -11.75 6.87
N PRO A 53 -15.97 -12.36 6.09
CA PRO A 53 -14.65 -12.72 6.56
C PRO A 53 -13.95 -11.47 7.09
N TYR A 54 -13.80 -11.41 8.42
CA TYR A 54 -13.14 -10.29 9.06
C TYR A 54 -11.65 -10.38 8.75
N ARG A 55 -11.04 -9.27 8.31
CA ARG A 55 -9.59 -9.14 8.25
C ARG A 55 -9.12 -8.69 9.62
N VAL A 56 -8.41 -9.55 10.35
CA VAL A 56 -7.67 -9.14 11.54
C VAL A 56 -6.53 -8.25 11.08
N ILE A 57 -6.62 -6.95 11.37
CA ILE A 57 -5.50 -6.03 11.15
C ILE A 57 -4.64 -6.07 12.42
N GLU A 58 -3.49 -6.73 12.34
CA GLU A 58 -2.51 -6.69 13.41
C GLU A 58 -1.90 -5.29 13.49
N LEU A 59 -2.14 -4.60 14.60
CA LEU A 59 -1.55 -3.30 14.89
C LEU A 59 -0.21 -3.50 15.59
N TYR A 60 0.86 -2.97 15.00
CA TYR A 60 2.21 -3.01 15.55
C TYR A 60 2.66 -1.62 16.00
N ASP A 61 3.47 -1.52 17.05
CA ASP A 61 3.95 -0.21 17.55
C ASP A 61 5.21 0.29 16.84
N PHE A 62 5.94 -0.57 16.15
CA PHE A 62 7.22 -0.23 15.53
C PHE A 62 7.32 -0.71 14.09
N SER A 63 7.93 0.13 13.26
CA SER A 63 8.36 -0.20 11.91
C SER A 63 9.88 -0.09 11.82
N ALA A 64 10.50 -0.95 11.05
CA ALA A 64 11.93 -0.94 10.83
C ALA A 64 12.26 -1.11 9.35
N LEU A 65 13.33 -0.45 8.93
CA LEU A 65 13.98 -0.64 7.63
C LEU A 65 15.40 -1.12 7.89
N ALA A 66 15.81 -2.17 7.19
CA ALA A 66 17.21 -2.56 7.06
C ALA A 66 17.66 -2.40 5.61
N ALA A 67 18.83 -1.81 5.40
CA ALA A 67 19.42 -1.65 4.07
C ALA A 67 20.89 -2.04 4.06
N ALA A 68 21.36 -2.49 2.90
CA ALA A 68 22.74 -2.89 2.63
C ALA A 68 23.35 -2.03 1.50
N PRO A 69 24.68 -1.85 1.44
CA PRO A 69 25.33 -1.03 0.41
C PRO A 69 25.09 -1.51 -1.03
N ASN A 70 24.76 -2.79 -1.23
CA ASN A 70 24.42 -3.36 -2.53
C ASN A 70 22.96 -3.11 -2.94
N ARG A 71 22.29 -2.11 -2.37
CA ARG A 71 20.91 -1.68 -2.68
C ARG A 71 19.83 -2.70 -2.31
N VAL A 72 20.17 -3.74 -1.55
CA VAL A 72 19.20 -4.64 -0.93
C VAL A 72 18.64 -3.99 0.32
N PHE A 73 17.33 -4.03 0.49
CA PHE A 73 16.67 -3.58 1.70
C PHE A 73 15.47 -4.47 2.05
N ALA A 74 15.02 -4.38 3.29
CA ALA A 74 13.82 -5.02 3.76
C ALA A 74 13.19 -4.18 4.87
N VAL A 75 11.87 -4.29 4.99
CA VAL A 75 11.11 -3.65 6.06
C VAL A 75 10.39 -4.69 6.90
N SER A 76 10.03 -4.31 8.12
CA SER A 76 9.18 -5.12 8.99
C SER A 76 8.50 -4.28 10.06
N ASN A 77 7.39 -4.80 10.57
CA ASN A 77 6.74 -4.30 11.76
C ASN A 77 7.04 -5.20 12.97
N GLY A 78 6.78 -4.72 14.18
CA GLY A 78 6.85 -5.50 15.41
C GLY A 78 6.22 -4.76 16.60
N HIS A 79 5.85 -5.52 17.63
CA HIS A 79 5.30 -4.99 18.88
C HIS A 79 6.38 -4.32 19.74
N THR A 80 7.65 -4.68 19.49
CA THR A 80 8.80 -4.03 20.12
C THR A 80 9.82 -3.54 19.10
N ALA A 81 10.59 -2.52 19.47
CA ALA A 81 11.70 -2.02 18.64
C ALA A 81 12.71 -3.12 18.30
N ARG A 82 12.98 -4.05 19.24
CA ARG A 82 13.91 -5.16 19.05
C ARG A 82 13.39 -6.15 18.02
N GLU A 83 12.12 -6.52 18.11
CA GLU A 83 11.46 -7.43 17.19
C GLU A 83 11.47 -6.86 15.77
N ALA A 84 10.96 -5.63 15.59
CA ALA A 84 10.96 -4.97 14.29
C ALA A 84 12.38 -4.86 13.72
N ARG A 85 13.36 -4.46 14.53
CA ARG A 85 14.77 -4.37 14.08
C ARG A 85 15.32 -5.71 13.62
N GLN A 86 15.12 -6.77 14.40
CA GLN A 86 15.70 -8.07 14.09
C GLN A 86 15.06 -8.69 12.85
N ALA A 87 13.73 -8.55 12.71
CA ALA A 87 13.00 -9.01 11.53
C ALA A 87 13.49 -8.31 10.26
N ALA A 88 13.65 -6.98 10.26
CA ALA A 88 14.17 -6.23 9.11
C ALA A 88 15.60 -6.67 8.75
N LEU A 89 16.48 -6.82 9.75
CA LEU A 89 17.86 -7.27 9.53
C LEU A 89 17.93 -8.67 8.93
N ASN A 90 17.11 -9.61 9.43
CA ASN A 90 17.06 -10.98 8.92
C ASN A 90 16.57 -11.00 7.47
N ARG A 91 15.45 -10.34 7.18
CA ARG A 91 14.90 -10.24 5.81
C ARG A 91 15.88 -9.59 4.84
N CYS A 92 16.60 -8.55 5.25
CA CYS A 92 17.62 -7.92 4.41
C CYS A 92 18.75 -8.91 4.06
N ARG A 93 19.20 -9.74 5.01
CA ARG A 93 20.22 -10.77 4.77
C ARG A 93 19.68 -11.91 3.89
N GLU A 94 18.45 -12.34 4.11
CA GLU A 94 17.77 -13.35 3.30
C GLU A 94 17.63 -12.90 1.83
N LYS A 95 17.39 -11.60 1.60
CA LYS A 95 17.42 -10.99 0.26
C LYS A 95 18.84 -10.81 -0.32
N GLY A 96 19.88 -11.31 0.33
CA GLY A 96 21.28 -11.23 -0.13
C GLY A 96 22.01 -9.95 0.27
N GLY A 97 21.47 -9.15 1.19
CA GLY A 97 22.11 -7.96 1.72
C GLY A 97 23.31 -8.31 2.61
N ARG A 98 24.48 -7.74 2.33
CA ARG A 98 25.68 -7.85 3.18
C ARG A 98 25.83 -6.60 4.03
N ASN A 99 26.21 -6.76 5.29
CA ASN A 99 26.37 -5.65 6.24
C ASN A 99 25.10 -4.79 6.43
N CYS A 100 23.91 -5.44 6.45
CA CYS A 100 22.63 -4.77 6.68
C CYS A 100 22.65 -3.93 7.96
N ARG A 101 22.19 -2.68 7.87
CA ARG A 101 22.00 -1.76 9.00
C ARG A 101 20.54 -1.36 9.09
N ALA A 102 20.01 -1.29 10.30
CA ALA A 102 18.60 -1.01 10.52
C ALA A 102 18.34 0.31 11.26
N MET A 103 17.28 0.99 10.83
CA MET A 103 16.61 2.06 11.55
C MET A 103 15.22 1.60 12.01
N VAL A 104 14.73 2.18 13.09
CA VAL A 104 13.43 1.83 13.70
C VAL A 104 12.69 3.10 14.01
N THR A 105 11.39 3.14 13.70
CA THR A 105 10.47 4.20 14.08
C THR A 105 9.32 3.62 14.91
N ARG A 106 8.78 4.43 15.82
CA ARG A 106 7.63 4.07 16.66
C ARG A 106 6.41 4.83 16.15
N ASN A 107 5.27 4.14 16.00
CA ASN A 107 3.99 4.73 15.55
C ASN A 107 4.15 5.57 14.27
N GLY A 108 4.97 5.08 13.34
CA GLY A 108 5.35 5.79 12.13
C GLY A 108 5.26 4.89 10.91
N CYS A 109 5.20 5.55 9.76
CA CYS A 109 5.23 4.96 8.44
C CYS A 109 6.62 5.07 7.83
N LEU A 110 6.92 4.10 6.99
CA LEU A 110 8.09 3.98 6.15
C LEU A 110 7.60 3.88 4.70
N SER A 111 8.18 4.66 3.81
CA SER A 111 7.90 4.59 2.37
C SER A 111 9.18 4.59 1.57
N VAL A 112 9.12 4.06 0.35
CA VAL A 112 10.25 3.98 -0.56
C VAL A 112 9.92 4.67 -1.87
N ALA A 113 10.82 5.55 -2.32
CA ALA A 113 10.83 6.07 -3.66
C ALA A 113 11.97 5.45 -4.46
N THR A 114 11.79 5.38 -5.77
CA THR A 114 12.83 5.02 -6.73
C THR A 114 13.21 6.23 -7.57
N GLY A 115 14.46 6.31 -7.98
CA GLY A 115 14.96 7.29 -8.93
C GLY A 115 16.13 6.74 -9.74
N LYS A 116 16.42 7.34 -10.88
CA LYS A 116 17.53 6.95 -11.76
C LYS A 116 18.69 7.93 -11.69
N ASP A 117 19.91 7.40 -11.62
CA ASP A 117 21.12 8.21 -11.74
C ASP A 117 21.36 8.66 -13.19
N ALA A 118 22.44 9.40 -13.43
CA ALA A 118 22.78 9.88 -14.77
C ALA A 118 23.09 8.75 -15.78
N ARG A 119 23.42 7.54 -15.29
CA ARG A 119 23.70 6.34 -16.10
C ARG A 119 22.45 5.48 -16.30
N GLY A 120 21.33 5.85 -15.68
CA GLY A 120 20.07 5.12 -15.75
C GLY A 120 19.92 4.03 -14.69
N ASP A 121 20.86 3.91 -13.75
CA ASP A 121 20.79 2.94 -12.65
C ASP A 121 19.69 3.35 -11.66
N THR A 122 18.86 2.40 -11.24
CA THR A 122 17.82 2.63 -10.21
C THR A 122 18.44 2.67 -8.81
N PHE A 123 17.99 3.65 -8.02
CA PHE A 123 18.29 3.84 -6.61
C PHE A 123 17.02 3.95 -5.80
N TYR A 124 17.10 3.54 -4.54
CA TYR A 124 16.01 3.59 -3.57
C TYR A 124 16.26 4.69 -2.55
N PHE A 125 15.20 5.41 -2.20
CA PHE A 125 15.20 6.50 -1.22
C PHE A 125 14.12 6.21 -0.21
N PHE A 126 14.43 6.41 1.07
CA PHE A 126 13.55 6.03 2.16
C PHE A 126 13.02 7.30 2.82
N GLY A 127 11.71 7.32 3.07
CA GLY A 127 11.06 8.37 3.82
C GLY A 127 10.41 7.82 5.08
N THR A 128 10.38 8.64 6.12
CA THR A 128 9.74 8.28 7.40
C THR A 128 8.86 9.41 7.89
N ALA A 129 7.64 9.11 8.31
CA ALA A 129 6.75 10.10 8.89
C ALA A 129 5.70 9.45 9.79
N LYS A 130 4.81 10.26 10.39
CA LYS A 130 3.68 9.74 11.15
C LYS A 130 2.58 9.15 10.25
N HIS A 131 2.40 9.71 9.06
CA HIS A 131 1.37 9.31 8.10
C HIS A 131 2.00 8.81 6.79
N ARG A 132 1.28 7.93 6.07
CA ARG A 132 1.79 7.29 4.84
C ARG A 132 2.06 8.32 3.73
N SER A 133 1.16 9.29 3.54
CA SER A 133 1.34 10.37 2.56
C SER A 133 2.65 11.11 2.76
N ASP A 134 2.92 11.48 4.01
CA ASP A 134 4.06 12.30 4.39
C ASP A 134 5.36 11.49 4.29
N ALA A 135 5.31 10.19 4.60
CA ALA A 135 6.45 9.29 4.42
C ALA A 135 6.80 9.13 2.93
N GLY A 136 5.79 9.04 2.06
CA GLY A 136 5.98 9.02 0.62
C GLY A 136 6.53 10.34 0.08
N GLU A 137 6.01 11.47 0.56
CA GLU A 137 6.52 12.79 0.20
C GLU A 137 7.99 12.96 0.63
N ASP A 138 8.33 12.56 1.85
CA ASP A 138 9.72 12.55 2.35
C ASP A 138 10.61 11.68 1.44
N ALA A 139 10.19 10.46 1.10
CA ALA A 139 10.95 9.57 0.20
C ALA A 139 11.20 10.21 -1.18
N LEU A 140 10.19 10.86 -1.76
CA LEU A 140 10.32 11.60 -3.02
C LEU A 140 11.25 12.81 -2.89
N ASN A 141 11.18 13.52 -1.78
CA ASN A 141 12.04 14.68 -1.52
C ASN A 141 13.50 14.25 -1.38
N GLN A 142 13.78 13.13 -0.70
CA GLN A 142 15.13 12.55 -0.64
C GLN A 142 15.67 12.22 -2.05
N CYS A 143 14.83 11.62 -2.90
CA CYS A 143 15.18 11.34 -4.29
C CYS A 143 15.53 12.61 -5.08
N LYS A 144 14.68 13.65 -4.98
CA LYS A 144 14.85 14.92 -5.70
C LYS A 144 16.08 15.69 -5.22
N THR A 145 16.29 15.77 -3.91
CA THR A 145 17.47 16.43 -3.30
C THR A 145 18.77 15.73 -3.72
N GLY A 146 18.73 14.42 -3.93
CA GLY A 146 19.83 13.64 -4.52
C GLY A 146 20.10 13.93 -6.00
N ARG A 147 19.27 14.75 -6.68
CA ARG A 147 19.32 15.07 -8.11
C ARG A 147 19.12 13.86 -9.04
N TYR A 148 18.35 12.87 -8.58
CA TYR A 148 17.94 11.72 -9.39
C TYR A 148 16.78 12.09 -10.31
N LYS A 149 16.68 11.39 -11.43
CA LYS A 149 15.59 11.56 -12.41
C LYS A 149 14.50 10.52 -12.16
N GLU A 150 13.30 10.77 -12.70
CA GLU A 150 12.18 9.81 -12.65
C GLU A 150 11.79 9.38 -11.21
N CYS A 151 11.87 10.31 -10.26
CA CYS A 151 11.50 10.04 -8.86
C CYS A 151 10.01 9.66 -8.74
N ARG A 152 9.73 8.45 -8.24
CA ARG A 152 8.37 7.93 -8.02
C ARG A 152 8.33 7.01 -6.81
N ILE A 153 7.17 6.91 -6.15
CA ILE A 153 6.94 5.91 -5.10
C ILE A 153 7.13 4.51 -5.69
N SER A 154 7.73 3.62 -4.91
CA SER A 154 7.85 2.22 -5.24
C SER A 154 6.50 1.54 -4.99
N ASP A 155 5.83 1.08 -6.04
CA ASP A 155 4.57 0.33 -5.93
C ASP A 155 4.76 -1.11 -5.41
N GLU A 156 5.97 -1.46 -4.96
CA GLU A 156 6.21 -2.76 -4.34
C GLU A 156 5.48 -2.79 -2.99
N ARG A 157 4.43 -3.63 -2.90
CA ARG A 157 3.59 -3.85 -1.69
C ARG A 157 4.37 -4.14 -0.40
N GLU A 158 5.66 -4.43 -0.50
CA GLU A 158 6.57 -4.64 0.63
C GLU A 158 7.29 -3.37 1.10
N THR A 159 7.04 -2.20 0.51
CA THR A 159 7.88 -1.01 0.75
C THR A 159 7.21 0.08 1.58
N ASP A 160 5.87 0.08 1.62
CA ASP A 160 5.06 1.03 2.39
C ASP A 160 4.44 0.38 3.63
N ILE A 161 5.20 0.35 4.73
CA ILE A 161 4.73 -0.18 6.02
C ILE A 161 4.43 0.94 7.01
N CYS A 162 3.36 0.79 7.77
CA CYS A 162 3.04 1.65 8.89
C CYS A 162 2.89 0.83 10.15
N ALA A 163 3.47 1.33 11.25
CA ALA A 163 3.12 0.93 12.59
C ALA A 163 1.87 1.69 13.04
N ALA A 164 0.99 1.01 13.76
CA ALA A 164 -0.18 1.54 14.47
C ALA A 164 -1.29 2.16 13.59
N TYR A 165 -1.28 1.90 12.28
CA TYR A 165 -2.37 2.30 11.38
C TYR A 165 -3.01 1.07 10.72
N PRO A 166 -4.35 0.94 10.74
CA PRO A 166 -5.03 -0.10 10.00
C PRO A 166 -4.82 0.09 8.49
N HIS A 167 -4.59 -1.04 7.80
CA HIS A 167 -4.42 -1.12 6.34
C HIS A 167 -5.75 -1.03 5.60
#